data_AF-A0A356WBR0-F1
#
_entry.id   AF-A0A356WBR0-F1
#
_cell.length_a   1.000
_cell.length_b   1.000
_cell.length_c   1.000
_cell.angle_alpha   90.00
_cell.angle_beta   90.00
_cell.angle_gamma   90.00
#
_symmetry.space_group_name_H-M   'P 1'
#
loop_
_entity.id
_entity.type
_entity.pdbx_description
1 polymer ?
#
loop_
_entity_poly.entity_id
_entity_poly.type
_entity_poly.pdbx_seq_one_letter_code
_entity_poly.pdbx_strand_id
1 'polypeptide(L)'
;PPPPPPPPPAPQPETTTTVHKIEIIRGQDPVRQAMRPDDQANLLVEAAFGEEDDLERVNGIGPMLAELLNEIGVYYFWQISEWGPDEIQWVDDKLEHFKGRILRDDWVGQAKVLALLPETANRPQSG
;
A
#
# COMPACT_ATOMS: atom_id res chain seq x y z
N PRO A 1 21.36 4.75 33.93
CA PRO A 1 21.04 5.72 32.86
C PRO A 1 20.23 4.99 31.78
N PRO A 2 19.17 5.59 31.21
CA PRO A 2 18.51 5.01 30.05
C PRO A 2 19.47 4.99 28.84
N PRO A 3 19.33 4.03 27.90
CA PRO A 3 20.12 4.03 26.67
C PRO A 3 19.78 5.27 25.82
N PRO A 4 20.74 5.81 25.05
CA PRO A 4 20.46 6.92 24.14
C PRO A 4 19.46 6.48 23.05
N PRO A 5 18.60 7.39 22.57
CA PRO A 5 17.73 7.12 21.43
C PRO A 5 18.57 6.82 20.17
N PRO A 6 18.08 5.96 19.25
CA PRO A 6 18.74 5.74 17.97
C PRO A 6 18.81 7.05 17.17
N PRO A 7 19.88 7.27 16.38
CA PRO A 7 19.98 8.44 15.52
C PRO A 7 18.87 8.42 14.44
N PRO A 8 18.38 9.59 14.00
CA PRO A 8 17.44 9.65 12.88
C PRO A 8 18.11 9.09 11.61
N PRO A 9 17.36 8.39 10.73
CA PRO A 9 17.89 7.94 9.45
C PRO A 9 18.33 9.16 8.61
N ALA A 10 19.55 9.10 8.07
CA ALA A 10 20.08 10.15 7.20
C ALA A 10 19.28 10.25 5.89
N PRO A 11 19.11 11.45 5.31
CA PRO A 11 18.51 11.62 3.99
C PRO A 11 19.42 11.02 2.92
N GLN A 12 18.92 10.02 2.17
CA GLN A 12 19.59 9.46 1.00
C GLN A 12 19.51 10.46 -0.17
N PRO A 13 20.63 10.80 -0.84
CA PRO A 13 20.61 11.74 -1.96
C PRO A 13 20.74 11.05 -3.32
N GLU A 14 19.67 10.68 -4.02
CA GLU A 14 19.75 10.29 -5.45
C GLU A 14 18.48 10.62 -6.26
N THR A 15 18.37 11.88 -6.69
CA THR A 15 17.37 12.34 -7.67
C THR A 15 18.11 12.82 -8.92
N THR A 16 17.67 12.39 -10.11
CA THR A 16 18.16 12.81 -11.46
C THR A 16 19.16 11.86 -12.14
N THR A 17 18.77 10.62 -12.41
CA THR A 17 19.17 9.81 -13.59
C THR A 17 18.26 8.58 -13.67
N THR A 18 17.92 8.02 -12.51
CA THR A 18 16.95 6.92 -12.35
C THR A 18 15.51 7.30 -12.74
N VAL A 19 15.13 8.57 -12.60
CA VAL A 19 13.75 9.05 -12.86
C VAL A 19 13.32 8.86 -14.32
N HIS A 20 14.16 9.18 -15.31
CA HIS A 20 13.77 9.09 -16.72
C HIS A 20 13.59 7.64 -17.22
N LYS A 21 14.39 6.68 -16.72
CA LYS A 21 14.19 5.25 -17.05
C LYS A 21 12.98 4.68 -16.33
N ILE A 22 12.73 5.13 -15.10
CA ILE A 22 11.52 4.78 -14.36
C ILE A 22 10.26 5.31 -15.08
N GLU A 23 10.29 6.51 -15.67
CA GLU A 23 9.15 7.08 -16.41
C GLU A 23 8.81 6.31 -17.69
N ILE A 24 9.81 5.77 -18.40
CA ILE A 24 9.59 4.98 -19.63
C ILE A 24 9.04 3.57 -19.32
N ILE A 25 9.41 2.96 -18.18
CA ILE A 25 8.81 1.70 -17.71
C ILE A 25 7.42 1.94 -17.07
N ARG A 26 7.23 3.12 -16.46
CA ARG A 26 5.98 3.54 -15.77
C ARG A 26 4.74 3.55 -16.64
N GLY A 27 4.88 3.80 -17.94
CA GLY A 27 3.76 3.90 -18.88
C GLY A 27 3.03 2.59 -19.18
N GLN A 28 3.57 1.44 -18.74
CA GLN A 28 3.02 0.10 -19.03
C GLN A 28 2.55 -0.67 -17.80
N ASP A 29 2.69 -0.11 -16.59
CA ASP A 29 2.16 -0.76 -15.40
C ASP A 29 0.63 -0.54 -15.34
N PRO A 30 -0.20 -1.60 -15.49
CA PRO A 30 -1.65 -1.45 -15.53
C PRO A 30 -2.19 -0.91 -14.20
N VAL A 31 -1.48 -1.14 -13.07
CA VAL A 31 -1.83 -0.59 -11.76
C VAL A 31 -1.87 0.94 -11.82
N ARG A 32 -0.88 1.57 -12.47
CA ARG A 32 -0.81 3.04 -12.57
C ARG A 32 -1.93 3.66 -13.39
N GLN A 33 -2.48 2.92 -14.34
CA GLN A 33 -3.62 3.38 -15.13
C GLN A 33 -4.93 3.32 -14.33
N ALA A 34 -5.01 2.40 -13.37
CA ALA A 34 -6.16 2.22 -12.51
C ALA A 34 -6.06 3.02 -11.20
N MET A 35 -4.88 3.59 -10.87
CA MET A 35 -4.69 4.47 -9.73
C MET A 35 -5.50 5.76 -9.84
N ARG A 36 -5.96 6.26 -8.71
CA ARG A 36 -6.58 7.58 -8.60
C ARG A 36 -5.56 8.69 -8.97
N PRO A 37 -5.97 9.74 -9.71
CA PRO A 37 -5.04 10.74 -10.29
C PRO A 37 -4.19 11.52 -9.28
N ASP A 38 -4.65 11.65 -8.03
CA ASP A 38 -3.98 12.39 -6.94
C ASP A 38 -3.58 11.48 -5.77
N ASP A 39 -3.53 10.17 -6.00
CA ASP A 39 -3.22 9.22 -4.94
C ASP A 39 -1.73 8.86 -4.85
N GLN A 40 -1.26 8.68 -3.62
CA GLN A 40 0.14 8.34 -3.33
C GLN A 40 0.32 6.90 -2.84
N ALA A 41 -0.75 6.19 -2.47
CA ALA A 41 -0.70 4.89 -1.80
C ALA A 41 -1.28 3.74 -2.63
N ASN A 42 -1.17 3.83 -3.96
CA ASN A 42 -1.68 2.81 -4.87
C ASN A 42 -3.19 2.56 -4.71
N LEU A 43 -3.97 3.61 -4.42
CA LEU A 43 -5.41 3.53 -4.32
C LEU A 43 -6.03 3.52 -5.71
N LEU A 44 -6.79 2.48 -6.00
CA LEU A 44 -7.43 2.27 -7.28
C LEU A 44 -8.78 2.99 -7.36
N VAL A 45 -9.22 3.29 -8.57
CA VAL A 45 -10.56 3.84 -8.82
C VAL A 45 -11.63 2.77 -8.57
N GLU A 46 -11.32 1.52 -8.89
CA GLU A 46 -12.19 0.34 -8.75
C GLU A 46 -11.34 -0.95 -8.66
N ALA A 47 -11.98 -2.06 -8.27
CA ALA A 47 -11.39 -3.39 -8.25
C ALA A 47 -11.18 -3.93 -9.69
N ALA A 48 -10.12 -3.46 -10.35
CA ALA A 48 -9.84 -3.73 -11.77
C ALA A 48 -9.00 -5.00 -12.05
N PHE A 49 -8.51 -5.69 -11.02
CA PHE A 49 -7.49 -6.74 -11.12
C PHE A 49 -7.93 -8.12 -10.60
N GLY A 50 -9.21 -8.45 -10.80
CA GLY A 50 -9.82 -9.71 -10.37
C GLY A 50 -10.76 -9.53 -9.18
N GLU A 51 -11.10 -10.65 -8.53
CA GLU A 51 -11.93 -10.65 -7.32
C GLU A 51 -11.21 -9.92 -6.18
N GLU A 52 -11.93 -9.05 -5.48
CA GLU A 52 -11.42 -8.32 -4.32
C GLU A 52 -10.98 -9.28 -3.22
N ASP A 53 -9.90 -8.93 -2.53
CA ASP A 53 -9.42 -9.72 -1.42
C ASP A 53 -10.21 -9.42 -0.15
N ASP A 54 -10.37 -10.43 0.70
CA ASP A 54 -10.98 -10.26 2.02
C ASP A 54 -10.01 -9.56 3.00
N LEU A 55 -10.00 -8.22 2.97
CA LEU A 55 -9.12 -7.40 3.79
C LEU A 55 -9.25 -7.67 5.29
N GLU A 56 -10.38 -8.22 5.77
CA GLU A 56 -10.57 -8.61 7.17
C GLU A 56 -9.64 -9.76 7.60
N ARG A 57 -9.01 -10.48 6.66
CA ARG A 57 -7.97 -11.47 6.95
C ARG A 57 -6.71 -10.84 7.54
N VAL A 58 -6.49 -9.53 7.35
CA VAL A 58 -5.40 -8.80 8.01
C VAL A 58 -5.84 -8.44 9.43
N ASN A 59 -5.08 -8.92 10.42
CA ASN A 59 -5.36 -8.61 11.81
C ASN A 59 -5.31 -7.09 12.05
N GLY A 60 -6.36 -6.56 12.67
CA GLY A 60 -6.53 -5.12 12.90
C GLY A 60 -7.45 -4.43 11.90
N ILE A 61 -7.77 -5.08 10.76
CA ILE A 61 -8.82 -4.67 9.83
C ILE A 61 -10.11 -5.39 10.23
N GLY A 62 -11.07 -4.62 10.75
CA GLY A 62 -12.44 -5.09 10.97
C GLY A 62 -13.35 -4.74 9.78
N PRO A 63 -14.60 -5.21 9.77
CA PRO A 63 -15.53 -5.03 8.64
C PRO A 63 -15.71 -3.56 8.25
N MET A 64 -15.89 -2.68 9.24
CA MET A 64 -16.04 -1.23 8.98
C MET A 64 -14.77 -0.59 8.39
N LEU A 65 -13.60 -1.14 8.69
CA LEU A 65 -12.33 -0.65 8.18
C LEU A 65 -12.05 -1.21 6.78
N ALA A 66 -12.40 -2.46 6.53
CA ALA A 66 -12.38 -3.04 5.19
C ALA A 66 -13.31 -2.26 4.23
N GLU A 67 -14.52 -1.92 4.66
CA GLU A 67 -15.43 -1.06 3.89
C GLU A 67 -14.80 0.30 3.58
N LEU A 68 -14.24 0.98 4.58
CA LEU A 68 -13.56 2.27 4.38
C LEU A 68 -12.37 2.16 3.42
N LEU A 69 -11.58 1.09 3.54
CA LEU A 69 -10.45 0.80 2.67
C LEU A 69 -10.90 0.60 1.21
N ASN A 70 -11.97 -0.16 0.99
CA ASN A 70 -12.59 -0.34 -0.32
C ASN A 70 -13.13 0.99 -0.89
N GLU A 71 -13.72 1.86 -0.06
CA GLU A 71 -14.21 3.18 -0.49
C GLU A 71 -13.09 4.12 -0.94
N ILE A 72 -11.92 4.06 -0.28
CA ILE A 72 -10.78 4.91 -0.64
C ILE A 72 -9.96 4.33 -1.81
N GLY A 73 -10.13 3.04 -2.14
CA GLY A 73 -9.53 2.40 -3.32
C GLY A 73 -8.57 1.24 -3.02
N VAL A 74 -8.63 0.66 -1.83
CA VAL A 74 -7.84 -0.53 -1.44
C VAL A 74 -8.75 -1.74 -1.53
N TYR A 75 -8.48 -2.64 -2.47
CA TYR A 75 -9.27 -3.84 -2.72
C TYR A 75 -8.46 -5.13 -2.55
N TYR A 76 -7.13 -5.04 -2.57
CA TYR A 76 -6.26 -6.20 -2.66
C TYR A 76 -5.13 -6.20 -1.63
N PHE A 77 -4.70 -7.39 -1.19
CA PHE A 77 -3.56 -7.52 -0.27
C PHE A 77 -2.27 -7.03 -0.91
N TRP A 78 -2.09 -7.25 -2.21
CA TRP A 78 -0.87 -6.80 -2.87
C TRP A 78 -0.73 -5.28 -2.85
N GLN A 79 -1.82 -4.50 -2.87
CA GLN A 79 -1.75 -3.04 -2.72
C GLN A 79 -1.16 -2.65 -1.36
N ILE A 80 -1.71 -3.24 -0.28
CA ILE A 80 -1.26 -3.00 1.11
C ILE A 80 0.20 -3.45 1.28
N SER A 81 0.58 -4.56 0.63
CA SER A 81 1.93 -5.12 0.70
C SER A 81 3.01 -4.20 0.11
N GLU A 82 2.61 -3.30 -0.80
CA GLU A 82 3.49 -2.34 -1.48
C GLU A 82 3.62 -1.01 -0.75
N TRP A 83 2.85 -0.78 0.32
CA TRP A 83 2.93 0.48 1.06
C TRP A 83 4.29 0.63 1.75
N GLY A 84 4.97 1.71 1.40
CA GLY A 84 6.12 2.24 2.13
C GLY A 84 5.69 3.27 3.19
N PRO A 85 6.66 3.93 3.84
CA PRO A 85 6.37 4.87 4.92
C PRO A 85 5.45 6.03 4.51
N ASP A 86 5.64 6.58 3.31
CA ASP A 86 4.83 7.68 2.78
C ASP A 86 3.40 7.22 2.45
N GLU A 87 3.25 6.03 1.85
CA GLU A 87 1.95 5.43 1.55
C GLU A 87 1.17 5.10 2.82
N ILE A 88 1.85 4.51 3.80
CA ILE A 88 1.25 4.23 5.11
C ILE A 88 0.74 5.52 5.73
N GLN A 89 1.56 6.58 5.75
CA GLN A 89 1.15 7.87 6.31
C GLN A 89 -0.06 8.45 5.55
N TRP A 90 -0.05 8.38 4.22
CA TRP A 90 -1.14 8.86 3.38
C TRP A 90 -2.47 8.15 3.65
N VAL A 91 -2.44 6.82 3.77
CA VAL A 91 -3.65 6.04 4.10
C VAL A 91 -4.05 6.27 5.56
N ASP A 92 -3.10 6.24 6.49
CA ASP A 92 -3.35 6.49 7.91
C ASP A 92 -4.01 7.86 8.13
N ASP A 93 -3.64 8.87 7.32
CA ASP A 93 -4.24 10.18 7.42
C ASP A 93 -5.73 10.23 7.01
N LYS A 94 -6.15 9.32 6.12
CA LYS A 94 -7.56 9.12 5.73
C LYS A 94 -8.33 8.29 6.76
N LEU A 95 -7.64 7.51 7.57
CA LEU A 95 -8.22 6.67 8.63
C LEU A 95 -8.49 7.48 9.91
N GLU A 96 -9.28 8.57 9.85
CA GLU A 96 -9.45 9.55 10.93
C GLU A 96 -9.61 8.95 12.35
N HIS A 97 -10.47 7.94 12.49
CA HIS A 97 -10.76 7.28 13.78
C HIS A 97 -9.90 6.04 14.05
N PHE A 98 -9.12 5.61 13.06
CA PHE A 98 -8.38 4.35 13.02
C PHE A 98 -6.87 4.54 12.82
N LYS A 99 -6.38 5.77 13.01
CA LYS A 99 -4.95 6.14 12.86
C LYS A 99 -4.02 5.27 13.70
N GLY A 100 -2.83 5.03 13.16
CA GLY A 100 -1.74 4.24 13.72
C GLY A 100 -1.90 2.72 13.60
N ARG A 101 -3.03 2.21 13.10
CA ARG A 101 -3.29 0.76 13.05
C ARG A 101 -2.46 0.03 12.02
N ILE A 102 -2.19 0.67 10.87
CA ILE A 102 -1.41 0.08 9.78
C ILE A 102 -0.04 -0.39 10.27
N LEU A 103 0.64 0.44 11.08
CA LEU A 103 1.95 0.11 11.67
C LEU A 103 1.83 -0.76 12.90
N ARG A 104 0.89 -0.45 13.80
CA ARG A 104 0.74 -1.15 15.08
C ARG A 104 0.41 -2.63 14.90
N ASP A 105 -0.44 -2.93 13.93
CA ASP A 105 -0.90 -4.28 13.64
C ASP A 105 -0.14 -4.90 12.45
N ASP A 106 0.94 -4.27 11.95
CA ASP A 106 1.79 -4.79 10.85
C ASP A 106 1.00 -5.23 9.60
N TRP A 107 0.11 -4.36 9.11
CA TRP A 107 -0.75 -4.71 7.97
C TRP A 107 0.07 -5.03 6.72
N VAL A 108 1.14 -4.26 6.46
CA VAL A 108 2.02 -4.46 5.30
C VAL A 108 2.70 -5.83 5.37
N GLY A 109 3.21 -6.23 6.54
CA GLY A 109 3.84 -7.54 6.73
C GLY A 109 2.84 -8.69 6.53
N GLN A 110 1.63 -8.56 7.09
CA GLN A 110 0.57 -9.55 6.91
C GLN A 110 0.10 -9.64 5.45
N ALA A 111 -0.12 -8.50 4.80
CA ALA A 111 -0.57 -8.42 3.42
C ALA A 111 0.45 -9.03 2.45
N LYS A 112 1.75 -8.89 2.72
CA LYS A 112 2.80 -9.60 1.95
C LYS A 112 2.63 -11.12 2.00
N VAL A 113 2.26 -11.67 3.16
CA VAL A 113 2.04 -13.11 3.31
C VAL A 113 0.76 -13.53 2.59
N LEU A 114 -0.33 -12.76 2.74
CA LEU A 114 -1.62 -13.05 2.14
C LEU A 114 -1.61 -12.91 0.60
N ALA A 115 -0.88 -11.93 0.06
CA ALA A 115 -0.71 -11.72 -1.38
C ALA A 115 0.08 -12.84 -2.09
N LEU A 116 0.73 -13.74 -1.33
CA LEU A 116 1.42 -14.91 -1.88
C LEU A 116 0.51 -16.15 -1.95
N LEU A 117 -0.70 -16.08 -1.41
CA LEU A 117 -1.62 -17.20 -1.38
C LEU A 117 -2.27 -17.40 -2.77
N PRO A 118 -2.49 -18.64 -3.21
CA PRO A 118 -3.04 -18.89 -4.54
C PRO A 118 -4.52 -18.49 -4.68
N GLU A 119 -5.24 -18.37 -3.57
CA GLU A 119 -6.65 -17.94 -3.56
C GLU A 119 -6.85 -16.42 -3.53
N THR A 120 -5.78 -15.63 -3.48
CA THR A 120 -5.86 -14.16 -3.40
C THR A 120 -5.54 -13.51 -4.75
N ALA A 121 -5.95 -12.25 -4.91
CA ALA A 121 -5.67 -11.51 -6.12
C ALA A 121 -4.17 -11.35 -6.31
N ASN A 122 -3.71 -11.55 -7.55
CA ASN A 122 -2.31 -11.40 -7.90
C ASN A 122 -2.04 -9.99 -8.42
N ARG A 123 -0.93 -9.37 -7.99
CA ARG A 123 -0.47 -8.12 -8.57
C ARG A 123 -0.24 -8.31 -10.07
N PRO A 124 -0.90 -7.54 -10.94
CA PRO A 124 -0.70 -7.66 -12.38
C PRO A 124 0.77 -7.39 -12.72
N GLN A 125 1.39 -8.35 -13.39
CA GLN A 125 2.78 -8.21 -13.82
C GLN A 125 2.82 -7.28 -15.03
N SER A 126 3.72 -6.29 -15.01
CA SER A 126 4.06 -5.55 -16.23
C SER A 126 4.80 -6.52 -17.15
N GLY A 127 4.22 -6.80 -18.32
CA GLY A 127 4.80 -7.69 -19.33
C GLY A 127 6.05 -7.13 -19.99
#